data_AF-A0A7X0V492-F1
#
_entry.id   AF-A0A7X0V492-F1
#
_cell.length_a   1.000
_cell.length_b   1.000
_cell.length_c   1.000
_cell.angle_alpha   90.00
_cell.angle_beta   90.00
_cell.angle_gamma   90.00
#
_symmetry.space_group_name_H-M   'P 1'
#
loop_
_entity.id
_entity.type
_entity.pdbx_description
1 polymer ?
#
loop_
_entity_poly.entity_id
_entity_poly.type
_entity_poly.pdbx_seq_one_letter_code
_entity_poly.pdbx_strand_id
1 'polypeptide(L)'
;MKTLLAILSLTALFSCSYVSEKETESTTTNQTSEIPLPVTAEEDTLRIPSHQYYLADLSQQEIVRLILKDSLQPADNHVTFALMDSLSSSNKATRDSVFPAFKVVVEKSDGALSEVVGLYAMKYVEAYPKEFAERYSCCPVELSQLTNYIGYEIMMSEEPTSEYKQLFEKINQKYPKYEQEKSIQAFKEKLVAYMQEFEE
;
A
#
# COMPACT_ATOMS: atom_id res chain seq x y z
N MET A 1 15.03 -41.00 -25.97
CA MET A 1 16.15 -40.33 -26.67
C MET A 1 16.23 -38.92 -26.11
N LYS A 2 17.34 -38.60 -25.44
CA LYS A 2 17.54 -37.40 -24.63
C LYS A 2 17.94 -36.23 -25.54
N THR A 3 17.40 -35.04 -25.31
CA THR A 3 18.03 -33.78 -25.72
C THR A 3 17.80 -32.74 -24.62
N LEU A 4 18.82 -32.56 -23.79
CA LEU A 4 19.03 -31.38 -22.97
C LEU A 4 19.29 -30.19 -23.89
N LEU A 5 18.67 -29.04 -23.61
CA LEU A 5 19.21 -27.75 -24.01
C LEU A 5 19.38 -26.91 -22.75
N ALA A 6 20.63 -26.80 -22.31
CA ALA A 6 21.06 -25.85 -21.29
C ALA A 6 21.32 -24.51 -21.99
N ILE A 7 20.69 -23.44 -21.50
CA ILE A 7 21.05 -22.07 -21.88
C ILE A 7 21.58 -21.37 -20.62
N LEU A 8 22.88 -21.10 -20.71
CA LEU A 8 23.73 -20.38 -19.79
C LEU A 8 23.73 -18.90 -20.24
N SER A 9 23.31 -17.95 -19.40
CA SER A 9 23.50 -16.52 -19.65
C SER A 9 23.60 -15.79 -18.31
N LEU A 10 24.81 -15.59 -17.81
CA LEU A 10 25.69 -14.43 -18.00
C LEU A 10 25.38 -13.33 -16.96
N THR A 11 26.13 -13.42 -15.86
CA THR A 11 26.18 -12.49 -14.74
C THR A 11 26.78 -11.14 -15.14
N ALA A 12 26.07 -10.04 -14.89
CA ALA A 12 26.64 -8.69 -14.90
C ALA A 12 26.92 -8.25 -13.45
N LEU A 13 28.21 -8.27 -13.08
CA LEU A 13 28.71 -7.70 -11.83
C LEU A 13 28.80 -6.17 -12.00
N PHE A 14 27.86 -5.43 -11.41
CA PHE A 14 28.01 -3.98 -11.22
C PHE A 14 28.89 -3.74 -9.99
N SER A 15 30.16 -3.43 -10.23
CA SER A 15 31.10 -2.97 -9.22
C SER A 15 30.91 -1.46 -9.01
N CYS A 16 30.22 -1.06 -7.95
CA CYS A 16 30.21 0.34 -7.51
C CYS A 16 31.47 0.61 -6.70
N SER A 17 32.35 1.47 -7.23
CA SER A 17 33.50 2.00 -6.51
C SER A 17 33.03 3.01 -5.46
N TYR A 18 33.22 2.69 -4.19
CA TYR A 18 32.94 3.59 -3.07
C TYR A 18 34.14 4.52 -2.88
N VAL A 19 33.98 5.80 -3.23
CA VAL A 19 34.94 6.86 -2.89
C VAL A 19 34.65 7.33 -1.48
N SER A 20 35.55 7.02 -0.55
CA SER A 20 35.51 7.52 0.83
C SER A 20 36.30 8.83 0.90
N GLU A 21 35.58 9.95 0.93
CA GLU A 21 36.17 11.26 1.26
C GLU A 21 36.41 11.34 2.77
N LYS A 22 37.66 11.64 3.15
CA LYS A 22 38.04 12.00 4.51
C LYS A 22 37.63 13.44 4.78
N GLU A 23 36.68 13.64 5.68
CA GLU A 23 36.43 14.97 6.22
C GLU A 23 37.55 15.37 7.19
N THR A 24 37.99 16.61 6.99
CA THR A 24 39.04 17.29 7.73
C THR A 24 38.40 18.02 8.91
N GLU A 25 38.86 17.70 10.11
CA GLU A 25 38.50 18.37 11.35
C GLU A 25 39.00 19.83 11.30
N SER A 26 38.08 20.79 11.35
CA SER A 26 38.41 22.21 11.53
C SER A 26 37.55 22.82 12.63
N THR A 27 38.16 22.86 13.80
CA THR A 27 37.76 23.66 14.96
C THR A 27 37.58 25.12 14.55
N THR A 28 36.36 25.64 14.64
CA THR A 28 36.10 27.08 14.51
C THR A 28 35.34 27.60 15.73
N THR A 29 35.97 28.60 16.32
CA THR A 29 35.70 29.37 17.52
C THR A 29 34.30 30.00 17.58
N ASN A 30 33.65 29.86 18.73
CA ASN A 30 32.42 30.55 19.10
C ASN A 30 32.61 32.08 19.14
N GLN A 31 32.04 32.78 18.17
CA GLN A 31 31.67 34.20 18.29
C GLN A 31 30.17 34.31 18.01
N THR A 32 29.38 34.37 19.08
CA THR A 32 27.95 34.68 19.04
C THR A 32 27.77 36.15 18.67
N SER A 33 27.71 36.44 17.38
CA SER A 33 27.04 37.65 16.89
C SER A 33 25.57 37.30 16.75
N GLU A 34 24.71 38.01 17.48
CA GLU A 34 23.27 37.99 17.28
C GLU A 34 22.97 38.62 15.91
N ILE A 35 23.06 37.82 14.86
CA ILE A 35 22.51 38.15 13.55
C ILE A 35 20.99 38.04 13.70
N PRO A 36 20.21 39.11 13.46
CA PRO A 36 18.76 39.00 13.42
C PRO A 36 18.43 37.95 12.35
N LEU A 37 17.86 36.82 12.77
CA LEU A 37 17.39 35.80 11.85
C LEU A 37 16.47 36.50 10.84
N PRO A 38 16.71 36.37 9.53
CA PRO A 38 15.75 36.83 8.55
C PRO A 38 14.44 36.14 8.90
N VAL A 39 13.37 36.93 9.10
CA VAL A 39 12.01 36.42 9.21
C VAL A 39 11.69 35.78 7.86
N THR A 40 12.12 34.53 7.69
CA THR A 40 11.70 33.69 6.58
C THR A 40 10.21 33.55 6.74
N ALA A 41 9.45 34.07 5.77
CA ALA A 41 8.02 33.81 5.70
C ALA A 41 7.81 32.31 5.93
N GLU A 42 7.01 31.96 6.93
CA GLU A 42 6.71 30.55 7.24
C GLU A 42 6.27 29.88 5.94
N GLU A 43 7.10 28.96 5.43
CA GLU A 43 6.79 28.25 4.20
C GLU A 43 5.59 27.34 4.48
N ASP A 44 4.53 27.48 3.68
CA ASP A 44 3.33 26.65 3.81
C ASP A 44 3.65 25.20 3.41
N THR A 45 4.01 24.40 4.42
CA THR A 45 4.38 23.00 4.24
C THR A 45 3.27 22.13 3.62
N LEU A 46 2.00 22.60 3.64
CA LEU A 46 0.88 21.91 3.00
C LEU A 46 0.91 22.00 1.46
N ARG A 47 1.85 22.75 0.90
CA ARG A 47 2.04 22.94 -0.55
C ARG A 47 3.34 22.35 -1.06
N ILE A 48 4.13 21.70 -0.21
CA ILE A 48 5.38 21.04 -0.57
C ILE A 48 5.09 19.56 -0.85
N PRO A 49 5.18 19.06 -2.10
CA PRO A 49 4.80 17.68 -2.44
C PRO A 49 5.56 16.58 -1.69
N SER A 50 6.80 16.85 -1.28
CA SER A 50 7.62 15.91 -0.49
C SER A 50 7.31 15.93 1.01
N HIS A 51 6.45 16.84 1.47
CA HIS A 51 6.09 16.93 2.88
C HIS A 51 4.97 15.95 3.23
N GLN A 52 5.07 15.28 4.38
CA GLN A 52 4.13 14.24 4.82
C GLN A 52 2.67 14.72 4.95
N TYR A 53 2.47 16.03 5.15
CA TYR A 53 1.16 16.68 5.26
C TYR A 53 0.74 17.44 3.99
N TYR A 54 1.38 17.18 2.85
CA TYR A 54 1.00 17.77 1.57
C TYR A 54 -0.51 17.63 1.32
N LEU A 55 -1.22 18.76 1.14
CA LEU A 55 -2.66 18.85 0.94
C LEU A 55 -3.55 18.34 2.11
N ALA A 56 -3.02 18.23 3.33
CA ALA A 56 -3.77 17.74 4.48
C ALA A 56 -4.93 18.65 4.93
N ASP A 57 -4.98 19.90 4.45
CA ASP A 57 -6.09 20.83 4.65
C ASP A 57 -7.28 20.60 3.69
N LEU A 58 -7.10 19.81 2.63
CA LEU A 58 -8.17 19.51 1.70
C LEU A 58 -9.17 18.52 2.31
N SER A 59 -10.46 18.71 1.96
CA SER A 59 -11.48 17.74 2.35
C SER A 59 -11.23 16.38 1.67
N GLN A 60 -11.65 15.29 2.32
CA GLN A 60 -11.54 13.95 1.74
C GLN A 60 -12.23 13.82 0.37
N GLN A 61 -13.37 14.49 0.17
CA GLN A 61 -14.06 14.48 -1.14
C GLN A 61 -13.21 15.14 -2.23
N GLU A 62 -12.46 16.18 -1.88
CA GLU A 62 -11.55 16.84 -2.81
C GLU A 62 -10.35 15.95 -3.12
N ILE A 63 -9.79 15.27 -2.12
CA ILE A 63 -8.71 14.28 -2.33
C ILE A 63 -9.16 13.13 -3.25
N VAL A 64 -10.33 12.55 -2.98
CA VAL A 64 -10.94 11.52 -3.85
C VAL A 64 -11.07 12.04 -5.28
N ARG A 65 -11.59 13.26 -5.46
CA ARG A 65 -11.75 13.89 -6.78
C ARG A 65 -10.40 14.07 -7.49
N LEU A 66 -9.36 14.49 -6.78
CA LEU A 66 -8.03 14.73 -7.35
C LEU A 66 -7.36 13.41 -7.77
N ILE A 67 -7.44 12.36 -6.96
CA ILE A 67 -6.90 11.03 -7.29
C ILE A 67 -7.62 10.43 -8.50
N LEU A 68 -8.96 10.49 -8.53
CA LEU A 68 -9.75 9.97 -9.65
C LEU A 68 -9.52 10.73 -10.97
N LYS A 69 -9.06 11.98 -10.90
CA LYS A 69 -8.69 12.80 -12.06
C LYS A 69 -7.20 12.74 -12.40
N ASP A 70 -6.45 11.84 -11.76
CA ASP A 70 -5.01 11.72 -11.94
C ASP A 70 -4.22 13.01 -11.60
N SER A 71 -4.85 13.93 -10.87
CA SER A 71 -4.28 15.23 -10.47
C SER A 71 -3.52 15.17 -9.15
N LEU A 72 -3.65 14.05 -8.42
CA LEU A 72 -2.89 13.72 -7.21
C LEU A 72 -2.51 12.25 -7.30
N GLN A 73 -1.20 11.95 -7.32
CA GLN A 73 -0.72 10.58 -7.25
C GLN A 73 -0.76 10.08 -5.80
N PRO A 74 -1.25 8.85 -5.55
CA PRO A 74 -1.08 8.21 -4.26
C PRO A 74 0.40 8.15 -3.86
N ALA A 75 0.70 8.41 -2.59
CA ALA A 75 2.05 8.36 -2.05
C ALA A 75 2.02 7.93 -0.58
N ASP A 76 3.17 7.56 -0.04
CA ASP A 76 3.36 7.30 1.39
C ASP A 76 3.28 8.61 2.19
N ASN A 77 2.05 9.09 2.43
CA ASN A 77 1.77 10.34 3.11
C ASN A 77 0.43 10.31 3.84
N HIS A 78 0.22 11.31 4.71
CA HIS A 78 -0.95 11.43 5.57
C HIS A 78 -2.28 11.42 4.79
N VAL A 79 -2.31 12.09 3.64
CA VAL A 79 -3.54 12.21 2.84
C VAL A 79 -3.98 10.87 2.24
N THR A 80 -3.04 10.08 1.72
CA THR A 80 -3.34 8.75 1.16
C THR A 80 -3.79 7.80 2.26
N PHE A 81 -3.13 7.84 3.43
CA PHE A 81 -3.51 7.01 4.59
C PHE A 81 -4.88 7.37 5.15
N ALA A 82 -5.19 8.65 5.32
CA ALA A 82 -6.51 9.09 5.77
C ALA A 82 -7.65 8.66 4.82
N LEU A 83 -7.38 8.57 3.52
CA LEU A 83 -8.32 8.03 2.54
C LEU A 83 -8.53 6.52 2.76
N MET A 84 -7.46 5.74 2.94
CA MET A 84 -7.55 4.31 3.18
C MET A 84 -8.16 3.96 4.55
N ASP A 85 -7.89 4.75 5.60
CA ASP A 85 -8.55 4.64 6.91
C ASP A 85 -10.08 4.66 6.78
N SER A 86 -10.59 5.45 5.83
CA SER A 86 -12.02 5.62 5.62
C SER A 86 -12.71 4.41 4.99
N LEU A 87 -11.96 3.42 4.48
CA LEU A 87 -12.48 2.11 4.13
C LEU A 87 -12.99 1.35 5.36
N SER A 88 -12.46 1.65 6.54
CA SER A 88 -12.88 1.03 7.81
C SER A 88 -14.08 1.75 8.45
N SER A 89 -14.51 2.89 7.90
CA SER A 89 -15.64 3.68 8.43
C SER A 89 -16.90 2.83 8.58
N SER A 90 -17.62 2.97 9.69
CA SER A 90 -18.92 2.32 9.91
C SER A 90 -19.99 2.83 8.94
N ASN A 91 -19.83 4.04 8.40
CA ASN A 91 -20.75 4.62 7.44
C ASN A 91 -20.47 4.08 6.02
N LYS A 92 -21.43 3.32 5.48
CA LYS A 92 -21.35 2.79 4.11
C LYS A 92 -21.19 3.89 3.05
N ALA A 93 -21.85 5.03 3.21
CA ALA A 93 -21.73 6.14 2.24
C ALA A 93 -20.30 6.69 2.19
N THR A 94 -19.59 6.74 3.33
CA THR A 94 -18.17 7.10 3.36
C THR A 94 -17.35 6.08 2.58
N ARG A 95 -17.53 4.79 2.87
CA ARG A 95 -16.81 3.71 2.15
C ARG A 95 -17.08 3.75 0.65
N ASP A 96 -18.35 3.88 0.26
CA ASP A 96 -18.76 3.98 -1.14
C ASP A 96 -18.12 5.19 -1.84
N SER A 97 -17.97 6.31 -1.14
CA SER A 97 -17.35 7.51 -1.71
C SER A 97 -15.84 7.37 -1.91
N VAL A 98 -15.12 6.67 -1.03
CA VAL A 98 -13.65 6.54 -1.09
C VAL A 98 -13.18 5.34 -1.89
N PHE A 99 -13.99 4.29 -1.99
CA PHE A 99 -13.58 3.02 -2.63
C PHE A 99 -13.08 3.18 -4.07
N PRO A 100 -13.67 4.01 -4.95
CA PRO A 100 -13.13 4.23 -6.29
C PRO A 100 -11.71 4.79 -6.28
N ALA A 101 -11.40 5.73 -5.38
CA ALA A 101 -10.05 6.27 -5.25
C ALA A 101 -9.10 5.24 -4.63
N PHE A 102 -9.56 4.42 -3.69
CA PHE A 102 -8.77 3.31 -3.17
C PHE A 102 -8.35 2.33 -4.26
N LYS A 103 -9.20 2.03 -5.25
CA LYS A 103 -8.79 1.19 -6.38
C LYS A 103 -7.61 1.79 -7.16
N VAL A 104 -7.60 3.11 -7.35
CA VAL A 104 -6.47 3.82 -7.97
C VAL A 104 -5.21 3.74 -7.09
N VAL A 105 -5.36 3.81 -5.76
CA VAL A 105 -4.25 3.58 -4.83
C VAL A 105 -3.66 2.18 -5.01
N VAL A 106 -4.51 1.14 -5.03
CA VAL A 106 -4.08 -0.25 -5.25
C VAL A 106 -3.37 -0.38 -6.60
N GLU A 107 -3.92 0.18 -7.68
CA GLU A 107 -3.35 0.09 -9.03
C GLU A 107 -1.96 0.72 -9.11
N LYS A 108 -1.75 1.84 -8.42
CA LYS A 108 -0.54 2.66 -8.52
C LYS A 108 0.45 2.48 -7.38
N SER A 109 0.12 1.70 -6.35
CA SER A 109 1.01 1.50 -5.22
C SER A 109 2.23 0.67 -5.60
N ASP A 110 3.40 1.21 -5.31
CA ASP A 110 4.69 0.54 -5.40
C ASP A 110 5.49 0.76 -4.10
N GLY A 111 6.65 0.09 -3.99
CA GLY A 111 7.59 0.24 -2.87
C GLY A 111 6.91 0.25 -1.50
N ALA A 112 7.22 1.27 -0.69
CA ALA A 112 6.70 1.43 0.67
C ALA A 112 5.16 1.56 0.74
N LEU A 113 4.52 2.21 -0.23
CA LEU A 113 3.06 2.35 -0.22
C LEU A 113 2.37 0.98 -0.36
N SER A 114 2.95 0.10 -1.18
CA SER A 114 2.39 -1.23 -1.43
C SER A 114 2.33 -2.12 -0.18
N GLU A 115 3.31 -1.97 0.72
CA GLU A 115 3.34 -2.67 2.02
C GLU A 115 2.11 -2.27 2.86
N VAL A 116 1.86 -0.96 2.99
CA VAL A 116 0.75 -0.50 3.83
C VAL A 116 -0.62 -0.78 3.21
N VAL A 117 -0.73 -0.79 1.87
CA VAL A 117 -1.99 -1.07 1.15
C VAL A 117 -2.53 -2.46 1.51
N GLY A 118 -1.68 -3.48 1.64
CA GLY A 118 -2.10 -4.83 2.01
C GLY A 118 -2.83 -4.86 3.36
N LEU A 119 -2.31 -4.13 4.35
CA LEU A 119 -2.90 -4.06 5.69
C LEU A 119 -4.29 -3.40 5.66
N TYR A 120 -4.45 -2.30 4.92
CA TYR A 120 -5.75 -1.64 4.77
C TYR A 120 -6.76 -2.51 4.00
N ALA A 121 -6.30 -3.18 2.94
CA ALA A 121 -7.11 -4.10 2.16
C ALA A 121 -7.61 -5.27 3.02
N MET A 122 -6.72 -5.90 3.79
CA MET A 122 -7.06 -7.00 4.69
C MET A 122 -8.09 -6.57 5.73
N LYS A 123 -7.87 -5.43 6.41
CA LYS A 123 -8.84 -4.84 7.36
C LYS A 123 -10.20 -4.60 6.73
N TYR A 124 -10.25 -4.09 5.50
CA TYR A 124 -11.50 -3.85 4.78
C TYR A 124 -12.25 -5.16 4.47
N VAL A 125 -11.56 -6.18 3.97
CA VAL A 125 -12.15 -7.50 3.68
C VAL A 125 -12.67 -8.16 4.96
N GLU A 126 -11.91 -8.09 6.05
CA GLU A 126 -12.33 -8.58 7.36
C GLU A 126 -13.54 -7.82 7.92
N ALA A 127 -13.62 -6.51 7.67
CA ALA A 127 -14.68 -5.66 8.20
C ALA A 127 -15.99 -5.81 7.42
N TYR A 128 -15.92 -5.85 6.09
CA TYR A 128 -17.06 -5.78 5.19
C TYR A 128 -17.02 -6.84 4.09
N PRO A 129 -16.93 -8.15 4.44
CA PRO A 129 -16.74 -9.22 3.46
C PRO A 129 -17.83 -9.32 2.40
N LYS A 130 -19.09 -9.01 2.75
CA LYS A 130 -20.20 -8.97 1.80
C LYS A 130 -20.05 -7.83 0.78
N GLU A 131 -19.69 -6.64 1.24
CA GLU A 131 -19.46 -5.47 0.37
C GLU A 131 -18.26 -5.71 -0.56
N PHE A 132 -17.20 -6.34 -0.04
CA PHE A 132 -16.07 -6.80 -0.83
C PHE A 132 -16.51 -7.80 -1.92
N ALA A 133 -17.29 -8.82 -1.56
CA ALA A 133 -17.79 -9.82 -2.51
C ALA A 133 -18.58 -9.16 -3.67
N GLU A 134 -19.48 -8.23 -3.32
CA GLU A 134 -20.31 -7.50 -4.29
C GLU A 134 -19.46 -6.63 -5.23
N ARG A 135 -18.50 -5.87 -4.69
CA ARG A 135 -17.64 -4.95 -5.46
C ARG A 135 -16.71 -5.66 -6.45
N TYR A 136 -16.23 -6.86 -6.12
CA TYR A 136 -15.33 -7.63 -6.98
C TYR A 136 -16.02 -8.73 -7.80
N SER A 137 -17.36 -8.79 -7.77
CA SER A 137 -18.14 -9.77 -8.53
C SER A 137 -17.93 -9.71 -10.06
N CYS A 138 -17.61 -8.52 -10.59
CA CYS A 138 -17.42 -8.26 -12.02
C CYS A 138 -15.99 -8.41 -12.52
N CYS A 139 -15.00 -8.33 -11.62
CA CYS A 139 -13.72 -7.74 -11.96
C CYS A 139 -12.53 -8.56 -11.41
N PRO A 140 -12.24 -9.75 -11.98
CA PRO A 140 -11.22 -10.66 -11.46
C PRO A 140 -9.78 -10.14 -11.53
N VAL A 141 -9.49 -9.22 -12.46
CA VAL A 141 -8.14 -8.63 -12.62
C VAL A 141 -7.83 -7.70 -11.46
N GLU A 142 -8.73 -6.75 -11.16
CA GLU A 142 -8.60 -5.83 -10.03
C GLU A 142 -8.49 -6.59 -8.70
N LEU A 143 -9.20 -7.70 -8.57
CA LEU A 143 -9.11 -8.59 -7.42
C LEU A 143 -7.70 -9.16 -7.24
N SER A 144 -6.98 -9.45 -8.33
CA SER A 144 -5.67 -10.10 -8.26
C SER A 144 -4.61 -9.23 -7.59
N GLN A 145 -4.53 -7.95 -7.95
CA GLN A 145 -3.52 -7.05 -7.38
C GLN A 145 -3.74 -6.83 -5.88
N LEU A 146 -5.00 -6.60 -5.49
CA LEU A 146 -5.38 -6.51 -4.08
C LEU A 146 -5.03 -7.80 -3.31
N THR A 147 -5.30 -8.96 -3.92
CA THR A 147 -4.99 -10.26 -3.30
C THR A 147 -3.50 -10.46 -3.10
N ASN A 148 -2.67 -9.99 -4.03
CA ASN A 148 -1.22 -10.07 -3.90
C ASN A 148 -0.71 -9.23 -2.73
N TYR A 149 -1.24 -8.02 -2.52
CA TYR A 149 -0.87 -7.20 -1.35
C TYR A 149 -1.31 -7.85 -0.04
N ILE A 150 -2.52 -8.41 0.03
CA ILE A 150 -2.96 -9.15 1.23
C ILE A 150 -2.11 -10.41 1.44
N GLY A 151 -1.76 -11.12 0.37
CA GLY A 151 -0.88 -12.28 0.42
C GLY A 151 0.50 -11.95 0.97
N TYR A 152 1.08 -10.83 0.52
CA TYR A 152 2.34 -10.32 1.03
C TYR A 152 2.28 -10.10 2.55
N GLU A 153 1.25 -9.40 3.04
CA GLU A 153 1.07 -9.15 4.48
C GLU A 153 0.97 -10.44 5.30
N ILE A 154 0.21 -11.42 4.81
CA ILE A 154 0.07 -12.71 5.47
C ILE A 154 1.42 -13.45 5.51
N MET A 155 2.16 -13.47 4.39
CA MET A 155 3.45 -14.14 4.31
C MET A 155 4.54 -13.46 5.14
N MET A 156 4.43 -12.15 5.37
CA MET A 156 5.34 -11.40 6.24
C MET A 156 4.96 -11.46 7.73
N SER A 157 3.82 -12.06 8.08
CA SER A 157 3.46 -12.31 9.47
C SER A 157 4.32 -13.41 10.10
N GLU A 158 4.42 -13.42 11.43
CA GLU A 158 5.19 -14.46 12.17
C GLU A 158 4.62 -15.87 11.94
N GLU A 159 3.31 -15.98 11.72
CA GLU A 159 2.59 -17.25 11.58
C GLU A 159 1.61 -17.19 10.38
N PRO A 160 2.11 -17.22 9.11
CA PRO A 160 1.29 -16.99 7.91
C PRO A 160 0.07 -17.91 7.80
N THR A 161 0.24 -19.19 8.15
CA THR A 161 -0.86 -20.17 8.16
C THR A 161 -1.94 -19.81 9.18
N SER A 162 -1.55 -19.27 10.34
CA SER A 162 -2.49 -18.83 11.37
C SER A 162 -3.25 -17.59 10.92
N GLU A 163 -2.54 -16.59 10.37
CA GLU A 163 -3.13 -15.33 9.90
C GLU A 163 -4.15 -15.59 8.78
N TYR A 164 -3.80 -16.42 7.80
CA TYR A 164 -4.73 -16.86 6.75
C TYR A 164 -6.01 -17.50 7.33
N LYS A 165 -5.88 -18.40 8.31
CA LYS A 165 -7.04 -19.05 8.95
C LYS A 165 -7.90 -18.04 9.69
N GLN A 166 -7.29 -17.12 10.43
CA GLN A 166 -7.99 -16.07 11.17
C GLN A 166 -8.76 -15.12 10.23
N LEU A 167 -8.17 -14.74 9.10
CA LEU A 167 -8.84 -13.93 8.08
C LEU A 167 -10.15 -14.60 7.63
N PHE A 168 -10.10 -15.87 7.23
CA PHE A 168 -11.30 -16.59 6.76
C PHE A 168 -12.28 -16.92 7.88
N GLU A 169 -11.82 -17.09 9.11
CA GLU A 169 -12.70 -17.20 10.27
C GLU A 169 -13.51 -15.90 10.47
N LYS A 170 -12.85 -14.74 10.47
CA LYS A 170 -13.50 -13.42 10.59
C LYS A 170 -14.47 -13.17 9.43
N ILE A 171 -14.09 -13.54 8.20
CA ILE A 171 -14.99 -13.47 7.03
C ILE A 171 -16.23 -14.33 7.28
N ASN A 172 -16.07 -15.58 7.72
CA ASN A 172 -17.19 -16.48 7.98
C ASN A 172 -18.12 -15.98 9.10
N GLN A 173 -17.56 -15.40 10.16
CA GLN A 173 -18.33 -14.83 11.27
C GLN A 173 -19.24 -13.69 10.81
N LYS A 174 -18.78 -12.82 9.90
CA LYS A 174 -19.55 -11.66 9.42
C LYS A 174 -20.37 -11.91 8.17
N TYR A 175 -19.96 -12.87 7.34
CA TYR A 175 -20.69 -13.27 6.16
C TYR A 175 -20.82 -14.80 6.09
N PRO A 176 -21.74 -15.38 6.89
CA PRO A 176 -22.04 -16.81 6.81
C PRO A 176 -22.50 -17.15 5.39
N LYS A 177 -21.95 -18.22 4.82
CA LYS A 177 -22.13 -18.65 3.41
C LYS A 177 -21.30 -17.89 2.37
N TYR A 178 -20.23 -17.20 2.76
CA TYR A 178 -19.25 -16.64 1.81
C TYR A 178 -18.74 -17.69 0.80
N GLU A 179 -18.78 -18.98 1.16
CA GLU A 179 -18.40 -20.10 0.30
C GLU A 179 -19.19 -20.18 -1.02
N GLN A 180 -20.39 -19.60 -1.04
CA GLN A 180 -21.26 -19.56 -2.23
C GLN A 180 -20.91 -18.37 -3.14
N GLU A 181 -20.10 -17.43 -2.68
CA GLU A 181 -19.74 -16.22 -3.41
C GLU A 181 -18.51 -16.44 -4.28
N LYS A 182 -18.69 -16.33 -5.60
CA LYS A 182 -17.63 -16.55 -6.59
C LYS A 182 -16.42 -15.64 -6.37
N SER A 183 -16.65 -14.37 -6.02
CA SER A 183 -15.57 -13.41 -5.77
C SER A 183 -14.75 -13.77 -4.52
N ILE A 184 -15.38 -14.28 -3.46
CA ILE A 184 -14.65 -14.73 -2.28
C ILE A 184 -13.91 -16.04 -2.56
N GLN A 185 -14.48 -16.95 -3.35
CA GLN A 185 -13.76 -18.16 -3.76
C GLN A 185 -12.53 -17.82 -4.61
N ALA A 186 -12.68 -16.93 -5.59
CA ALA A 186 -11.56 -16.46 -6.40
C ALA A 186 -10.48 -15.77 -5.55
N PHE A 187 -10.89 -14.97 -4.55
CA PHE A 187 -9.98 -14.37 -3.57
C PHE A 187 -9.21 -15.44 -2.79
N LYS A 188 -9.92 -16.43 -2.23
CA LYS A 188 -9.34 -17.53 -1.45
C LYS A 188 -8.36 -18.37 -2.27
N GLU A 189 -8.75 -18.77 -3.47
CA GLU A 189 -7.91 -19.57 -4.37
C GLU A 189 -6.63 -18.83 -4.74
N LYS A 190 -6.73 -17.53 -5.07
CA LYS A 190 -5.57 -16.70 -5.37
C LYS A 190 -4.64 -16.52 -4.17
N LEU A 191 -5.20 -16.35 -2.98
CA LEU A 191 -4.40 -16.19 -1.77
C LEU A 191 -3.65 -17.48 -1.42
N VAL A 192 -4.29 -18.65 -1.57
CA VAL A 192 -3.63 -19.95 -1.43
C VAL A 192 -2.51 -20.12 -2.44
N ALA A 193 -2.75 -19.79 -3.72
CA ALA A 193 -1.73 -19.86 -4.76
C ALA A 193 -0.53 -18.96 -4.43
N TYR A 194 -0.78 -17.73 -3.99
CA TYR A 194 0.27 -16.80 -3.57
C TYR A 194 1.10 -17.39 -2.42
N MET A 195 0.46 -17.94 -1.39
CA MET A 195 1.17 -18.51 -0.24
C MET A 195 2.05 -19.71 -0.63
N GLN A 196 1.60 -20.54 -1.57
CA GLN A 196 2.37 -21.69 -2.07
C GLN A 196 3.62 -21.27 -2.84
N GLU A 197 3.56 -20.18 -3.60
CA GLU A 197 4.73 -19.66 -4.35
C GLU A 197 5.88 -19.20 -3.43
N PHE A 198 5.60 -18.87 -2.16
CA PHE A 198 6.61 -18.45 -1.19
C PHE A 198 7.18 -19.59 -0.34
N GLU A 199 6.57 -20.78 -0.39
CA GLU A 199 7.06 -21.97 0.32
C GLU A 199 8.09 -22.78 -0.49
N GLU A 200 8.22 -22.50 -1.79
CA GLU A 200 9.19 -23.11 -2.72
C GLU A 200 10.56 -22.39 -2.75
#